data_AF-A0A3D4R0G5-F1
#
_entry.id   AF-A0A3D4R0G5-F1
#
_cell.length_a   1.000
_cell.length_b   1.000
_cell.length_c   1.000
_cell.angle_alpha   90.00
_cell.angle_beta   90.00
_cell.angle_gamma   90.00
#
_symmetry.space_group_name_H-M   'P 1'
#
loop_
_entity.id
_entity.type
_entity.pdbx_description
1 polymer ?
#
loop_
_entity_poly.entity_id
_entity_poly.type
_entity_poly.pdbx_seq_one_letter_code
_entity_poly.pdbx_strand_id
1 'polypeptide(L)'
;MHTFTLDKPDNLVDWWQESVDHYADKRLVGTKNKDGVYEWATRREINTRIDNLRAGLAQLGVGEGDAVGIIANTRLEWTYGNIACGLHERVLSLPSG
;
A
#
# COMPACT_ATOMS: atom_id res chain seq x y z
N MET A 1 -18.25 -23.34 12.77
CA MET A 1 -17.34 -22.34 12.18
C MET A 1 -16.43 -23.09 11.23
N HIS A 2 -16.54 -22.84 9.92
CA HIS A 2 -15.64 -23.46 8.95
C HIS A 2 -14.31 -22.72 8.99
N THR A 3 -13.22 -23.44 9.27
CA THR A 3 -11.87 -22.89 9.26
C THR A 3 -11.28 -23.12 7.87
N PHE A 4 -11.12 -22.07 7.09
CA PHE A 4 -10.42 -22.12 5.80
C PHE A 4 -8.93 -21.91 6.05
N THR A 5 -8.08 -22.70 5.38
CA THR A 5 -6.64 -22.45 5.30
C THR A 5 -6.37 -21.88 3.93
N LEU A 6 -5.90 -20.63 3.87
CA LEU A 6 -5.55 -19.96 2.62
C LEU A 6 -4.06 -20.17 2.33
N ASP A 7 -3.73 -20.40 1.06
CA ASP A 7 -2.33 -20.36 0.62
C ASP A 7 -1.85 -18.91 0.65
N LYS A 8 -0.60 -18.69 1.06
CA LYS A 8 0.00 -17.35 1.03
C LYS A 8 0.21 -16.86 -0.41
N PRO A 9 0.10 -15.55 -0.67
CA PRO A 9 -0.27 -14.50 0.28
C PRO A 9 -1.77 -14.47 0.58
N ASP A 10 -2.12 -14.48 1.87
CA ASP A 10 -3.51 -14.49 2.37
C ASP A 10 -4.01 -13.10 2.79
N ASN A 11 -3.19 -12.07 2.62
CA ASN A 11 -3.51 -10.68 2.87
C ASN A 11 -2.88 -9.77 1.79
N LEU A 12 -3.43 -8.56 1.66
CA LEU A 12 -3.02 -7.60 0.62
C LEU A 12 -1.59 -7.07 0.82
N VAL A 13 -1.08 -7.11 2.04
CA VAL A 13 0.25 -6.61 2.40
C VAL A 13 1.32 -7.51 1.82
N ASP A 14 1.20 -8.80 2.11
CA ASP A 14 2.15 -9.80 1.67
C ASP A 14 2.10 -9.92 0.15
N TRP A 15 0.91 -9.88 -0.44
CA TRP A 15 0.76 -9.85 -1.89
C TRP A 15 1.43 -8.63 -2.53
N TRP A 16 1.28 -7.44 -1.94
CA TRP A 16 1.91 -6.23 -2.44
C TRP A 16 3.43 -6.31 -2.33
N GLN A 17 3.95 -6.76 -1.19
CA GLN A 17 5.39 -6.89 -0.98
C GLN A 17 6.03 -7.87 -1.97
N GLU A 18 5.44 -9.06 -2.15
CA GLU A 18 5.90 -10.03 -3.15
C GLU A 18 5.86 -9.42 -4.57
N SER A 19 4.80 -8.68 -4.90
CA SER A 19 4.68 -8.00 -6.19
C SER A 19 5.79 -6.96 -6.41
N VAL A 20 6.14 -6.18 -5.38
CA VAL A 20 7.26 -5.23 -5.42
C VAL A 20 8.59 -5.96 -5.59
N ASP A 21 8.82 -7.03 -4.83
CA ASP A 21 10.07 -7.78 -4.84
C ASP A 21 10.35 -8.40 -6.23
N HIS A 22 9.30 -8.90 -6.90
CA HIS A 22 9.45 -9.51 -8.23
C HIS A 22 9.42 -8.52 -9.40
N TYR A 23 8.78 -7.36 -9.23
CA TYR A 23 8.43 -6.49 -10.37
C TYR A 23 8.67 -5.00 -10.11
N ALA A 24 9.56 -4.65 -9.18
CA ALA A 24 9.82 -3.29 -8.72
C ALA A 24 9.85 -2.24 -9.84
N ASP A 25 10.62 -2.50 -10.90
CA ASP A 25 10.87 -1.53 -11.98
C ASP A 25 9.83 -1.61 -13.13
N LYS A 26 8.86 -2.53 -13.04
CA LYS A 26 7.77 -2.62 -14.02
C LYS A 26 6.73 -1.54 -13.74
N ARG A 27 6.41 -0.77 -14.78
CA ARG A 27 5.26 0.15 -14.81
C ARG A 27 4.00 -0.63 -14.47
N LEU A 28 3.25 -0.14 -13.50
CA LEU A 28 1.98 -0.74 -13.06
C LEU A 28 0.82 0.18 -13.41
N VAL A 29 1.00 1.48 -13.29
CA VAL A 29 -0.10 2.45 -13.29
C VAL A 29 0.25 3.63 -14.18
N GLY A 30 -0.69 4.02 -15.06
CA GLY A 30 -0.58 5.23 -15.88
C GLY A 30 -1.65 6.26 -15.51
N THR A 31 -1.24 7.49 -15.18
CA THR A 31 -2.14 8.62 -14.94
C THR A 31 -1.96 9.66 -16.04
N LYS A 32 -3.07 10.19 -16.57
CA LYS A 32 -2.98 11.32 -17.51
C LYS A 32 -2.68 12.59 -16.74
N ASN A 33 -1.66 13.31 -17.16
CA ASN A 33 -1.38 14.66 -16.67
C ASN A 33 -2.34 15.69 -17.31
N LYS A 34 -2.17 16.97 -16.97
CA LYS A 34 -3.04 18.06 -17.43
C LYS A 34 -3.03 18.22 -18.96
N ASP A 35 -1.94 17.81 -19.60
CA ASP A 35 -1.75 17.85 -21.05
C ASP A 35 -2.26 16.58 -21.75
N GLY A 36 -2.86 15.65 -21.00
CA GLY A 36 -3.42 14.40 -21.52
C GLY A 36 -2.40 13.29 -21.76
N VAL A 37 -1.12 13.50 -21.39
CA VAL A 37 -0.03 12.54 -21.54
C VAL A 37 -0.03 11.57 -20.36
N TYR A 38 0.17 10.28 -20.64
CA TYR A 38 0.28 9.26 -19.59
C TYR A 38 1.65 9.29 -18.92
N GLU A 39 1.64 9.57 -17.63
CA GLU A 39 2.76 9.39 -16.72
C GLU A 39 2.61 8.04 -16.03
N TRP A 40 3.66 7.22 -16.09
CA TRP A 40 3.63 5.86 -15.57
C TRP A 40 4.42 5.77 -14.28
N ALA A 41 3.82 5.13 -13.27
CA ALA A 41 4.49 4.78 -12.03
C ALA A 41 4.87 3.28 -12.04
N THR A 42 6.09 3.03 -11.63
CA THR A 42 6.63 1.70 -11.30
C THR A 42 6.11 1.23 -9.94
N ARG A 43 6.19 -0.08 -9.68
CA ARG A 43 5.84 -0.63 -8.36
C ARG A 43 6.72 -0.05 -7.25
N ARG A 44 8.01 0.19 -7.52
CA ARG A 44 8.93 0.84 -6.60
C ARG A 44 8.46 2.23 -6.19
N GLU A 45 8.12 3.07 -7.16
CA GLU A 45 7.65 4.43 -6.89
C GLU A 45 6.32 4.43 -6.11
N ILE A 46 5.45 3.46 -6.38
CA ILE A 46 4.22 3.26 -5.62
C ILE A 46 4.55 2.83 -4.18
N ASN A 47 5.50 1.90 -3.99
CA ASN A 47 5.90 1.44 -2.66
C ASN A 47 6.43 2.60 -1.80
N THR A 48 7.30 3.44 -2.38
CA THR A 48 7.81 4.63 -1.68
C THR A 48 6.69 5.57 -1.23
N ARG A 49 5.63 5.73 -2.04
CA ARG A 49 4.47 6.56 -1.66
C ARG A 49 3.68 5.93 -0.50
N ILE A 50 3.52 4.61 -0.52
CA ILE A 50 2.89 3.86 0.58
C ILE A 50 3.70 4.03 1.87
N ASP A 51 5.02 3.85 1.82
CA ASP A 51 5.90 3.99 2.99
C ASP A 51 5.84 5.41 3.56
N ASN A 52 5.87 6.43 2.72
CA ASN A 52 5.75 7.84 3.15
C ASN A 52 4.40 8.13 3.82
N LEU A 53 3.30 7.61 3.27
CA LEU A 53 1.96 7.76 3.87
C LEU A 53 1.91 7.10 5.25
N ARG A 54 2.46 5.88 5.38
CA ARG A 54 2.53 5.17 6.66
C ARG A 54 3.35 5.91 7.70
N ALA A 55 4.52 6.42 7.31
CA ALA A 55 5.36 7.22 8.20
C ALA A 55 4.62 8.47 8.68
N GLY A 56 3.87 9.15 7.80
CA GLY A 56 3.05 10.30 8.17
C GLY A 56 1.92 9.94 9.14
N LEU A 57 1.20 8.84 8.90
CA LEU A 57 0.14 8.37 9.80
C LEU A 57 0.68 8.00 11.19
N ALA A 58 1.82 7.30 11.24
CA ALA A 58 2.48 6.95 12.49
C ALA A 58 2.92 8.21 13.27
N GLN A 59 3.42 9.24 12.59
CA GLN A 59 3.76 10.53 13.21
C GLN A 59 2.54 11.27 13.77
N LEU A 60 1.35 11.04 13.21
CA LEU A 60 0.09 11.58 13.73
C LEU A 60 -0.51 10.74 14.87
N GLY A 61 0.16 9.67 15.28
CA GLY A 61 -0.24 8.80 16.39
C GLY A 61 -1.24 7.71 16.01
N VAL A 62 -1.47 7.46 14.72
CA VAL A 62 -2.35 6.37 14.25
C VAL A 62 -1.68 5.02 14.49
N GLY A 63 -2.38 4.15 15.23
CA GLY A 63 -1.92 2.84 15.67
C GLY A 63 -2.76 1.67 15.13
N GLU A 64 -2.42 0.46 15.57
CA GLU A 64 -3.17 -0.75 15.26
C GLU A 64 -4.57 -0.68 15.88
N GLY A 65 -5.59 -1.08 15.11
CA GLY A 65 -6.99 -1.02 15.54
C GLY A 65 -7.65 0.34 15.33
N ASP A 66 -6.89 1.39 14.98
CA ASP A 66 -7.46 2.69 14.64
C ASP A 66 -8.09 2.69 13.24
N ALA A 67 -9.20 3.41 13.10
CA ALA A 67 -9.87 3.58 11.83
C ALA A 67 -9.36 4.84 11.10
N VAL A 68 -8.85 4.66 9.87
CA VAL A 68 -8.44 5.77 9.01
C VAL A 68 -9.44 5.96 7.86
N GLY A 69 -10.12 7.10 7.85
CA GLY A 69 -11.00 7.49 6.74
C GLY A 69 -10.21 8.16 5.62
N ILE A 70 -10.31 7.65 4.39
CA ILE A 70 -9.66 8.23 3.20
C ILE A 70 -10.72 8.77 2.25
N ILE A 71 -10.73 10.09 2.05
CA ILE A 71 -11.56 10.76 1.05
C ILE A 71 -10.65 11.15 -0.10
N ALA A 72 -10.74 10.43 -1.20
CA ALA A 72 -9.95 10.66 -2.40
C ALA A 72 -10.85 10.47 -3.63
N ASN A 73 -10.57 11.20 -4.71
CA ASN A 73 -11.29 11.02 -5.98
C ASN A 73 -10.90 9.66 -6.58
N THR A 74 -11.76 9.01 -7.37
CA THR A 74 -11.48 7.67 -7.88
C THR A 74 -10.42 7.70 -9.01
N ARG A 75 -9.15 7.84 -8.63
CA ARG A 75 -7.98 7.35 -9.36
C ARG A 75 -6.92 6.91 -8.34
N LEU A 76 -6.82 5.60 -8.11
CA LEU A 76 -5.73 4.85 -7.45
C LEU A 76 -5.39 5.15 -5.98
N GLU A 77 -5.72 6.33 -5.45
CA GLU A 77 -5.49 6.68 -4.04
C GLU A 77 -6.25 5.72 -3.09
N TRP A 78 -7.38 5.18 -3.54
CA TRP A 78 -8.15 4.16 -2.81
C TRP A 78 -7.40 2.81 -2.71
N THR A 79 -6.64 2.42 -3.74
CA THR A 79 -5.82 1.19 -3.72
C THR A 79 -4.60 1.38 -2.81
N TYR A 80 -3.97 2.56 -2.84
CA TYR A 80 -2.85 2.87 -1.94
C TYR A 80 -3.30 2.93 -0.48
N GLY A 81 -4.46 3.54 -0.22
CA GLY A 81 -5.06 3.61 1.11
C GLY A 81 -5.39 2.24 1.69
N ASN A 82 -6.04 1.37 0.92
CA ASN A 82 -6.37 0.01 1.37
C ASN A 82 -5.13 -0.85 1.59
N ILE A 83 -4.14 -0.78 0.68
CA ILE A 83 -2.88 -1.50 0.86
C ILE A 83 -2.14 -0.94 2.08
N ALA A 84 -2.06 0.39 2.27
CA ALA A 84 -1.38 1.03 3.39
C ALA A 84 -2.03 0.74 4.75
N CYS A 85 -3.38 0.77 4.83
CA CYS A 85 -4.10 0.44 6.07
C CYS A 85 -3.97 -1.04 6.41
N GLY A 86 -4.01 -1.94 5.42
CA GLY A 86 -3.65 -3.35 5.63
C GLY A 86 -2.18 -3.50 6.05
N LEU A 87 -1.26 -2.73 5.43
CA LEU A 87 0.18 -2.81 5.67
C LEU A 87 0.53 -2.51 7.13
N HIS A 88 -0.27 -1.66 7.82
CA HIS A 88 -0.04 -1.22 9.20
C HIS A 88 0.20 -2.38 10.17
N GLU A 89 -0.50 -3.51 10.00
CA GLU A 89 -0.34 -4.72 10.82
C GLU A 89 1.12 -5.22 10.89
N ARG A 90 1.96 -4.90 9.89
CA ARG A 90 3.38 -5.32 9.84
C ARG A 90 4.42 -4.28 10.28
N VAL A 91 4.06 -3.01 10.57
CA VAL A 91 5.05 -2.04 11.11
C VAL A 91 5.37 -2.32 12.59
N LEU A 92 4.49 -3.02 13.30
CA LEU A 92 4.69 -3.36 14.70
C LEU A 92 5.52 -4.64 14.92
N SER A 93 5.91 -5.37 13.86
CA SER A 93 6.73 -6.59 13.96
C SER A 93 8.21 -6.42 13.59
N LEU A 94 8.65 -5.21 13.23
CA LEU A 94 10.08 -4.91 13.14
C LEU A 94 10.60 -4.57 14.53
N PRO A 95 11.59 -5.33 15.07
CA PRO A 95 12.16 -5.02 16.36
C PRO A 95 12.80 -3.65 16.30
N SER A 96 12.40 -2.77 17.21
CA SER A 96 13.06 -1.51 17.49
C SER A 96 14.53 -1.79 17.83
N GLY A 97 15.41 -1.56 16.86
CA GLY A 97 16.86 -1.51 17.04
C GLY A 97 17.32 -0.07 17.20
#